data_AF-A0A562TR98-F1
#
_entry.id   AF-A0A562TR98-F1
#
_cell.length_a   1.000
_cell.length_b   1.000
_cell.length_c   1.000
_cell.angle_alpha   90.00
_cell.angle_beta   90.00
_cell.angle_gamma   90.00
#
_symmetry.space_group_name_H-M   'P 1'
#
loop_
_entity.id
_entity.type
_entity.pdbx_description
1 polymer ?
#
loop_
_entity_poly.entity_id
_entity_poly.type
_entity_poly.pdbx_seq_one_letter_code
_entity_poly.pdbx_strand_id
1 'polypeptide(L)'
;MDSAKTYTLINIAFISALKENCIGAILSLVLLLNTINVTAQSVSSPAELMQQGEAYYHRKDFLTSALLYGKAVKLLPDTAIGSSRYMAAYNGACSWVLSGQPDSAFVLLNIIAKETNFASFYSQMIKDSDLNTLHPDARWQRLCIIMKYYSDQLAHERMQQEFNLNDTTKRINNCIFNNNKYWSERAAKLSIKSLYKTIANFNDFPDAPRKGCWTLYHIKVNDTLSVPYLIHIPAQYNPKKKSPLYIFLHGGVGRSEFSDPLDEIQLETPLLKRVLQQQAFVILPFADKNFNWLYHQQAFNAVLKEIKEAKGLYNINNNKIYIGGHSDGGRGSFWFALHQRTPFAAFFALNYFPTLLNGNTPLRNLKNIVPFLGISGIQDQGFNFKQITQFVEYGRSTGANWNNLGLEGAHTLPYDKPDSVYFLFDQIIKYNRNPIPSKLEWETENLNNSECYWLKVTELDTGKVSETWHKPLNPNITSIKSGKDEIRDLNKKKSGAVIAEIKGNHIYIKASRIRSLEILVPEPWSEKYRHLVIYVNNKPGHKVSINPTKSILLGDFLQRLDREFLIVDQIKISI
;
A
#
# COMPACT_ATOMS: atom_id res chain seq x y z
N MET A 1 -44.27 15.83 42.28
CA MET A 1 -44.71 14.51 41.78
C MET A 1 -43.47 13.65 41.69
N ASP A 2 -43.11 13.10 42.85
CA ASP A 2 -42.07 12.10 43.04
C ASP A 2 -42.68 10.71 42.92
N SER A 3 -41.91 9.74 42.41
CA SER A 3 -41.81 8.42 43.07
C SER A 3 -40.65 7.61 42.49
N ALA A 4 -39.48 7.78 43.12
CA ALA A 4 -38.48 6.73 43.27
C ALA A 4 -38.46 6.32 44.76
N LYS A 5 -38.14 5.03 45.01
CA LYS A 5 -37.98 4.33 46.31
C LYS A 5 -39.25 3.66 46.87
N THR A 6 -39.17 2.34 47.09
CA THR A 6 -39.34 1.73 48.42
C THR A 6 -38.69 0.34 48.41
N TYR A 7 -37.77 0.13 49.36
CA TYR A 7 -37.13 -1.15 49.71
C TYR A 7 -37.58 -1.50 51.14
N THR A 8 -37.68 -2.81 51.40
CA THR A 8 -37.52 -3.51 52.71
C THR A 8 -38.74 -3.78 53.59
N LEU A 9 -38.70 -5.00 54.15
CA LEU A 9 -39.40 -5.57 55.32
C LEU A 9 -40.75 -6.24 55.04
N ILE A 10 -40.73 -7.57 54.98
CA ILE A 10 -41.36 -8.45 55.98
C ILE A 10 -40.66 -9.81 55.90
N ASN A 11 -40.03 -10.18 57.01
CA ASN A 11 -39.59 -11.53 57.32
C ASN A 11 -40.26 -11.86 58.67
N ILE A 12 -40.43 -13.15 58.97
CA ILE A 12 -40.94 -13.74 60.22
C ILE A 12 -42.44 -14.07 60.21
N ALA A 13 -42.76 -15.22 59.62
CA ALA A 13 -43.58 -16.23 60.26
C ALA A 13 -43.21 -17.61 59.69
N PHE A 14 -43.16 -18.62 60.55
CA PHE A 14 -42.91 -20.04 60.24
C PHE A 14 -41.47 -20.52 60.15
N ILE A 15 -40.72 -20.34 61.25
CA ILE A 15 -39.81 -21.38 61.74
C ILE A 15 -40.30 -21.81 63.12
N SER A 16 -41.05 -22.91 63.17
CA SER A 16 -41.16 -23.78 64.35
C SER A 16 -41.88 -25.08 63.98
N ALA A 17 -41.13 -26.08 63.51
CA ALA A 17 -41.40 -27.50 63.74
C ALA A 17 -40.35 -28.34 63.00
N LEU A 18 -39.19 -28.52 63.63
CA LEU A 18 -38.33 -29.69 63.41
C LEU A 18 -38.69 -30.73 64.46
N LYS A 19 -38.74 -32.00 64.03
CA LYS A 19 -38.87 -33.29 64.74
C LYS A 19 -40.07 -34.04 64.16
N GLU A 20 -39.99 -35.24 63.60
CA GLU A 20 -39.04 -36.35 63.71
C GLU A 20 -39.29 -37.29 62.51
N ASN A 21 -38.32 -38.15 62.21
CA ASN A 21 -38.43 -39.33 61.33
C ASN A 21 -38.63 -39.10 59.82
N CYS A 22 -37.52 -39.14 59.08
CA CYS A 22 -37.32 -40.05 57.93
C CYS A 22 -35.90 -39.90 57.34
N ILE A 23 -34.88 -40.06 58.19
CA ILE A 23 -33.51 -40.34 57.73
C ILE A 23 -33.47 -41.84 57.41
N GLY A 24 -33.89 -42.20 56.20
CA GLY A 24 -33.94 -43.60 55.77
C GLY A 24 -34.42 -43.82 54.33
N ALA A 25 -35.06 -42.84 53.69
CA ALA A 25 -35.63 -43.01 52.34
C ALA A 25 -35.07 -42.06 51.26
N ILE A 26 -34.09 -41.21 51.57
CA ILE A 26 -33.53 -40.22 50.60
C ILE A 26 -32.15 -40.64 50.05
N LEU A 27 -31.52 -41.69 50.60
CA LEU A 27 -30.24 -42.21 50.10
C LEU A 27 -30.36 -43.26 48.99
N SER A 28 -31.57 -43.61 48.56
CA SER A 28 -31.80 -44.54 47.44
C SER A 28 -32.35 -43.86 46.16
N LEU A 29 -32.59 -42.54 46.20
CA LEU A 29 -33.09 -41.77 45.03
C LEU A 29 -32.06 -40.78 44.46
N VAL A 30 -30.88 -40.63 45.09
CA VAL A 30 -29.77 -39.79 44.59
C VAL A 30 -28.68 -40.60 43.89
N LEU A 31 -28.79 -41.94 43.85
CA LEU A 31 -27.82 -42.84 43.19
C LEU A 31 -28.36 -43.52 41.92
N LEU A 32 -29.42 -42.97 41.31
CA LEU A 32 -30.02 -43.48 40.07
C LEU A 32 -30.41 -42.38 39.06
N LEU A 33 -29.68 -41.25 39.09
CA LEU A 33 -29.77 -40.19 38.08
C LEU A 33 -28.39 -39.82 37.49
N ASN A 34 -27.44 -40.76 37.48
CA ASN A 34 -26.09 -40.54 36.96
C ASN A 34 -25.68 -41.51 35.83
N THR A 35 -26.62 -41.90 34.96
CA THR A 35 -26.30 -42.54 33.68
C THR A 35 -27.34 -42.23 32.61
N ILE A 36 -27.58 -40.94 32.34
CA ILE A 36 -27.93 -40.53 30.97
C ILE A 36 -27.06 -39.31 30.65
N ASN A 37 -25.88 -39.56 30.11
CA ASN A 37 -25.18 -38.57 29.30
C ASN A 37 -26.06 -38.29 28.08
N VAL A 38 -27.04 -37.39 28.20
CA VAL A 38 -27.50 -36.65 27.03
C VAL A 38 -26.34 -35.72 26.70
N THR A 39 -25.45 -36.18 25.83
CA THR A 39 -24.61 -35.25 25.09
C THR A 39 -25.58 -34.34 24.35
N ALA A 40 -25.69 -33.09 24.77
CA ALA A 40 -26.16 -32.05 23.89
C ALA A 40 -25.15 -32.04 22.74
N GLN A 41 -25.46 -32.73 21.63
CA GLN A 41 -24.72 -32.56 20.38
C GLN A 41 -24.77 -31.06 20.10
N SER A 42 -23.61 -30.40 20.19
CA SER A 42 -23.47 -29.04 19.69
C SER A 42 -23.96 -29.05 18.24
N VAL A 43 -24.94 -28.21 17.92
CA VAL A 43 -25.42 -28.06 16.54
C VAL A 43 -24.19 -27.75 15.68
N SER A 44 -23.85 -28.66 14.76
CA SER A 44 -22.68 -28.49 13.92
C SER A 44 -22.78 -27.20 13.14
N SER A 45 -21.71 -26.41 13.15
CA SER A 45 -21.64 -25.16 12.38
C SER A 45 -21.72 -25.45 10.86
N PRO A 46 -22.12 -24.47 10.02
CA PRO A 46 -22.12 -24.65 8.57
C PRO A 46 -20.76 -25.11 8.02
N ALA A 47 -19.66 -24.58 8.55
CA ALA A 47 -18.31 -24.94 8.12
C ALA A 47 -17.96 -26.40 8.44
N GLU A 48 -18.30 -26.88 9.64
CA GLU A 48 -18.11 -28.29 10.02
C GLU A 48 -18.98 -29.23 9.18
N LEU A 49 -20.22 -28.83 8.88
CA LEU A 49 -21.12 -29.60 8.01
C LEU A 49 -20.56 -29.69 6.58
N MET A 50 -20.03 -28.59 6.04
CA MET A 50 -19.39 -28.58 4.72
C MET A 50 -18.14 -29.46 4.67
N GLN A 51 -17.28 -29.40 5.71
CA GLN A 51 -16.08 -30.24 5.82
C GLN A 51 -16.44 -31.73 5.92
N GLN A 52 -17.44 -32.08 6.72
CA GLN A 52 -17.93 -33.45 6.79
C GLN A 52 -18.54 -33.89 5.45
N GLY A 53 -19.31 -33.01 4.81
CA GLY A 53 -19.90 -33.26 3.49
C GLY A 53 -18.84 -33.60 2.43
N GLU A 54 -17.73 -32.85 2.42
CA GLU A 54 -16.57 -33.11 1.55
C GLU A 54 -15.93 -34.47 1.84
N ALA A 55 -15.74 -34.81 3.12
CA ALA A 55 -15.17 -36.10 3.51
C ALA A 55 -16.02 -37.29 3.03
N TYR A 56 -17.35 -37.19 3.12
CA TYR A 56 -18.26 -38.22 2.60
C TYR A 56 -18.30 -38.27 1.06
N TYR A 57 -18.20 -37.10 0.41
CA TYR A 57 -18.08 -37.03 -1.05
C TYR A 57 -16.85 -37.82 -1.54
N HIS A 58 -15.68 -37.62 -0.93
CA HIS A 58 -14.46 -38.37 -1.29
C HIS A 58 -14.54 -39.87 -1.02
N ARG A 59 -15.38 -40.29 -0.06
CA ARG A 59 -15.67 -41.71 0.21
C ARG A 59 -16.72 -42.31 -0.73
N LYS A 60 -17.25 -41.50 -1.66
CA LYS A 60 -18.33 -41.86 -2.58
C LYS A 60 -19.66 -42.16 -1.88
N ASP A 61 -19.83 -41.73 -0.63
CA ASP A 61 -21.12 -41.71 0.05
C ASP A 61 -21.81 -40.38 -0.25
N PHE A 62 -22.30 -40.29 -1.49
CA PHE A 62 -22.86 -39.06 -2.03
C PHE A 62 -24.17 -38.67 -1.36
N LEU A 63 -24.96 -39.63 -0.88
CA LEU A 63 -26.21 -39.34 -0.17
C LEU A 63 -25.94 -38.64 1.16
N THR A 64 -25.03 -39.17 1.97
CA THR A 64 -24.65 -38.55 3.25
C THR A 64 -24.02 -37.17 3.01
N SER A 65 -23.14 -37.07 2.00
CA SER A 65 -22.56 -35.79 1.59
C SER A 65 -23.61 -34.74 1.24
N ALA A 66 -24.58 -35.10 0.41
CA ALA A 66 -25.63 -34.18 -0.05
C ALA A 66 -26.52 -33.69 1.10
N LEU A 67 -26.85 -34.58 2.04
CA LEU A 67 -27.62 -34.23 3.25
C LEU A 67 -26.86 -33.24 4.15
N LEU A 68 -25.55 -33.42 4.31
CA LEU A 68 -24.70 -32.53 5.12
C LEU A 68 -24.59 -31.14 4.49
N TYR A 69 -24.32 -31.06 3.18
CA TYR A 69 -24.33 -29.79 2.45
C TYR A 69 -25.71 -29.12 2.48
N GLY A 70 -26.79 -29.87 2.31
CA GLY A 70 -28.16 -29.34 2.41
C GLY A 70 -28.48 -28.76 3.80
N LYS A 71 -27.97 -29.37 4.88
CA LYS A 71 -28.05 -28.80 6.23
C LYS A 71 -27.25 -27.50 6.34
N ALA A 72 -26.04 -27.46 5.78
CA ALA A 72 -25.21 -26.25 5.78
C ALA A 72 -25.90 -25.09 5.07
N VAL A 73 -26.49 -25.32 3.89
CA VAL A 73 -27.25 -24.30 3.13
C VAL A 73 -28.39 -23.70 3.96
N LYS A 74 -29.13 -24.51 4.74
CA LYS A 74 -30.23 -24.02 5.59
C LYS A 74 -29.77 -23.13 6.76
N LEU A 75 -28.53 -23.30 7.21
CA LEU A 75 -27.95 -22.52 8.31
C LEU A 75 -27.23 -21.27 7.81
N LEU A 76 -26.98 -21.15 6.51
CA LEU A 76 -26.37 -19.97 5.89
C LEU A 76 -27.49 -19.01 5.45
N PRO A 77 -27.52 -17.76 5.97
CA PRO A 77 -28.62 -16.85 5.69
C PRO A 77 -28.67 -16.44 4.22
N ASP A 78 -29.86 -16.06 3.73
CA ASP A 78 -30.06 -15.51 2.38
C ASP A 78 -29.18 -14.27 2.10
N THR A 79 -28.81 -13.55 3.18
CA THR A 79 -27.95 -12.36 3.14
C THR A 79 -26.47 -12.70 3.31
N ALA A 80 -26.07 -13.97 3.44
CA ALA A 80 -24.68 -14.38 3.35
C ALA A 80 -24.23 -14.24 1.88
N ILE A 81 -24.03 -13.01 1.45
CA ILE A 81 -23.24 -12.68 0.28
C ILE A 81 -21.81 -13.14 0.62
N GLY A 82 -21.46 -14.35 0.22
CA GLY A 82 -20.22 -14.99 0.62
C GLY A 82 -20.04 -16.37 0.01
N SER A 83 -18.78 -16.77 -0.19
CA SER A 83 -18.39 -18.02 -0.84
C SER A 83 -19.09 -19.26 -0.31
N SER A 84 -19.29 -19.33 1.01
CA SER A 84 -19.73 -20.54 1.69
C SER A 84 -21.12 -21.03 1.29
N ARG A 85 -22.08 -20.13 1.02
CA ARG A 85 -23.46 -20.53 0.70
C ARG A 85 -23.55 -21.15 -0.68
N TYR A 86 -23.01 -20.50 -1.69
CA TYR A 86 -23.03 -21.09 -3.03
C TYR A 86 -22.12 -22.31 -3.12
N MET A 87 -20.99 -22.36 -2.40
CA MET A 87 -20.14 -23.55 -2.33
C MET A 87 -20.91 -24.74 -1.73
N ALA A 88 -21.62 -24.53 -0.63
CA ALA A 88 -22.43 -25.58 -0.01
C ALA A 88 -23.57 -26.05 -0.94
N ALA A 89 -24.28 -25.12 -1.58
CA ALA A 89 -25.35 -25.45 -2.51
C ALA A 89 -24.83 -26.18 -3.77
N TYR A 90 -23.72 -25.72 -4.34
CA TYR A 90 -23.08 -26.32 -5.51
C TYR A 90 -22.58 -27.74 -5.22
N ASN A 91 -21.74 -27.90 -4.20
CA ASN A 91 -21.21 -29.22 -3.83
C ASN A 91 -22.34 -30.17 -3.41
N GLY A 92 -23.34 -29.66 -2.69
CA GLY A 92 -24.54 -30.43 -2.36
C GLY A 92 -25.32 -30.88 -3.60
N ALA A 93 -25.40 -30.03 -4.64
CA ALA A 93 -26.02 -30.40 -5.90
C ALA A 93 -25.24 -31.52 -6.61
N CYS A 94 -23.91 -31.38 -6.73
CA CYS A 94 -23.06 -32.43 -7.29
C CYS A 94 -23.26 -33.77 -6.54
N SER A 95 -23.24 -33.75 -5.20
CA SER A 95 -23.51 -34.94 -4.38
C SER A 95 -24.91 -35.53 -4.62
N TRP A 96 -25.95 -34.70 -4.76
CA TRP A 96 -27.29 -35.19 -5.09
C TRP A 96 -27.34 -35.88 -6.46
N VAL A 97 -26.67 -35.31 -7.47
CA VAL A 97 -26.58 -35.93 -8.80
C VAL A 97 -25.88 -37.28 -8.74
N LEU A 98 -24.73 -37.35 -8.08
CA LEU A 98 -23.95 -38.59 -7.94
C LEU A 98 -24.67 -39.65 -7.09
N SER A 99 -25.59 -39.25 -6.21
CA SER A 99 -26.48 -40.17 -5.48
C SER A 99 -27.71 -40.64 -6.28
N GLY A 100 -27.88 -40.17 -7.53
CA GLY A 100 -29.02 -40.51 -8.38
C GLY A 100 -30.31 -39.74 -8.06
N GLN A 101 -30.22 -38.54 -7.47
CA GLN A 101 -31.36 -37.72 -7.01
C GLN A 101 -31.37 -36.35 -7.71
N PRO A 102 -31.69 -36.29 -9.02
CA PRO A 102 -31.60 -35.06 -9.81
C PRO A 102 -32.54 -33.95 -9.32
N ASP A 103 -33.70 -34.29 -8.76
CA ASP A 103 -34.68 -33.31 -8.28
C ASP A 103 -34.12 -32.48 -7.12
N SER A 104 -33.46 -33.14 -6.16
CA SER A 104 -32.79 -32.49 -5.03
C SER A 104 -31.62 -31.64 -5.48
N ALA A 105 -30.89 -32.06 -6.52
CA ALA A 105 -29.82 -31.26 -7.10
C ALA A 105 -30.36 -29.95 -7.69
N PHE A 106 -31.46 -30.01 -8.45
CA PHE A 106 -32.08 -28.81 -9.01
C PHE A 106 -32.61 -27.84 -7.95
N VAL A 107 -33.08 -28.33 -6.80
CA VAL A 107 -33.46 -27.45 -5.69
C VAL A 107 -32.27 -26.57 -5.27
N LEU A 108 -31.08 -27.16 -5.08
CA LEU A 108 -29.90 -26.41 -4.65
C LEU A 108 -29.34 -25.52 -5.77
N LEU A 109 -29.30 -25.99 -7.01
CA LEU A 109 -28.81 -25.19 -8.14
C LEU A 109 -29.68 -23.95 -8.39
N ASN A 110 -31.01 -24.07 -8.22
CA ASN A 110 -31.92 -22.94 -8.41
C ASN A 110 -31.80 -21.87 -7.32
N ILE A 111 -31.33 -22.23 -6.11
CA ILE A 111 -31.06 -21.25 -5.04
C ILE A 111 -29.96 -20.27 -5.49
N ILE A 112 -28.96 -20.77 -6.20
CA ILE A 112 -27.73 -20.02 -6.52
C ILE A 112 -27.67 -19.50 -7.96
N ALA A 113 -28.60 -19.90 -8.83
CA ALA A 113 -28.59 -19.61 -10.27
C ALA A 113 -28.50 -18.12 -10.64
N LYS A 114 -28.88 -17.21 -9.74
CA LYS A 114 -28.88 -15.75 -9.94
C LYS A 114 -27.87 -15.01 -9.08
N GLU A 115 -27.14 -15.72 -8.21
CA GLU A 115 -26.16 -15.08 -7.34
C GLU A 115 -24.93 -14.66 -8.16
N THR A 116 -24.53 -13.39 -8.07
CA THR A 116 -23.43 -12.80 -8.85
C THR A 116 -22.14 -13.64 -8.81
N ASN A 117 -21.75 -14.12 -7.63
CA ASN A 117 -20.53 -14.92 -7.45
C ASN A 117 -20.64 -16.32 -8.08
N PHE A 118 -21.84 -16.88 -8.19
CA PHE A 118 -22.03 -18.18 -8.83
C PHE A 118 -22.22 -18.05 -10.35
N ALA A 119 -22.80 -16.95 -10.82
CA ALA A 119 -22.96 -16.67 -12.24
C ALA A 119 -21.61 -16.57 -12.98
N SER A 120 -20.55 -16.08 -12.34
CA SER A 120 -19.19 -16.11 -12.90
C SER A 120 -18.62 -17.53 -13.07
N PHE A 121 -19.15 -18.52 -12.33
CA PHE A 121 -18.75 -19.93 -12.39
C PHE A 121 -19.48 -20.74 -13.48
N TYR A 122 -20.41 -20.12 -14.21
CA TYR A 122 -21.21 -20.80 -15.25
C TYR A 122 -20.36 -21.62 -16.24
N SER A 123 -19.22 -21.08 -16.68
CA SER A 123 -18.38 -21.74 -17.70
C SER A 123 -17.69 -23.02 -17.20
N GLN A 124 -17.48 -23.12 -15.89
CA GLN A 124 -16.93 -24.28 -15.20
C GLN A 124 -18.03 -25.29 -14.90
N MET A 125 -19.17 -24.85 -14.38
CA MET A 125 -20.32 -25.70 -14.07
C MET A 125 -20.74 -26.57 -15.26
N ILE A 126 -20.85 -25.99 -16.46
CA ILE A 126 -21.31 -26.74 -17.65
C ILE A 126 -20.31 -27.80 -18.15
N LYS A 127 -19.09 -27.81 -17.58
CA LYS A 127 -18.03 -28.79 -17.87
C LYS A 127 -17.83 -29.77 -16.72
N ASP A 128 -18.53 -29.58 -15.61
CA ASP A 128 -18.38 -30.42 -14.42
C ASP A 128 -18.99 -31.81 -14.69
N SER A 129 -18.14 -32.84 -14.59
CA SER A 129 -18.54 -34.21 -14.87
C SER A 129 -19.60 -34.75 -13.93
N ASP A 130 -19.68 -34.22 -12.70
CA ASP A 130 -20.66 -34.64 -11.71
C ASP A 130 -22.08 -34.31 -12.16
N LEU A 131 -22.25 -33.27 -12.99
CA LEU A 131 -23.54 -32.77 -13.46
C LEU A 131 -23.93 -33.34 -14.83
N ASN A 132 -23.09 -34.18 -15.45
CA ASN A 132 -23.30 -34.71 -16.80
C ASN A 132 -24.66 -35.40 -16.99
N THR A 133 -25.15 -36.11 -15.95
CA THR A 133 -26.45 -36.81 -16.04
C THR A 133 -27.64 -35.85 -16.05
N LEU A 134 -27.45 -34.58 -15.64
CA LEU A 134 -28.47 -33.53 -15.73
C LEU A 134 -28.55 -32.92 -17.14
N HIS A 135 -27.50 -32.99 -17.96
CA HIS A 135 -27.43 -32.33 -19.27
C HIS A 135 -28.63 -32.58 -20.21
N PRO A 136 -29.17 -33.82 -20.32
CA PRO A 136 -30.35 -34.07 -21.15
C PRO A 136 -31.68 -33.60 -20.52
N ASP A 137 -31.72 -33.24 -19.23
CA ASP A 137 -32.95 -32.79 -18.55
C ASP A 137 -33.34 -31.36 -19.01
N ALA A 138 -34.63 -31.14 -19.31
CA ALA A 138 -35.12 -29.82 -19.73
C ALA A 138 -34.93 -28.72 -18.65
N ARG A 139 -34.87 -29.08 -17.37
CA ARG A 139 -34.58 -28.17 -16.26
C ARG A 139 -33.14 -27.68 -16.30
N TRP A 140 -32.20 -28.53 -16.71
CA TRP A 140 -30.80 -28.14 -16.90
C TRP A 140 -30.68 -27.07 -17.97
N GLN A 141 -31.34 -27.26 -19.11
CA GLN A 141 -31.34 -26.27 -20.18
C GLN A 141 -31.89 -24.91 -19.70
N ARG A 142 -32.97 -24.91 -18.91
CA ARG A 142 -33.52 -23.68 -18.30
C ARG A 142 -32.54 -23.03 -17.31
N LEU A 143 -31.90 -23.82 -16.45
CA LEU A 143 -30.89 -23.36 -15.50
C LEU A 143 -29.71 -22.72 -16.25
N CYS A 144 -29.20 -23.37 -17.29
CA CYS A 144 -28.10 -22.86 -18.11
C CYS A 144 -28.47 -21.53 -18.78
N ILE A 145 -29.70 -21.37 -19.29
CA ILE A 145 -30.16 -20.10 -19.87
C ILE A 145 -30.12 -18.99 -18.81
N ILE A 146 -30.65 -19.25 -17.61
CA ILE A 146 -30.66 -18.25 -16.51
C ILE A 146 -29.24 -17.87 -16.11
N MET A 147 -28.40 -18.86 -15.83
CA MET A 147 -27.03 -18.61 -15.38
C MET A 147 -26.18 -17.96 -16.46
N LYS A 148 -26.34 -18.39 -17.72
CA LYS A 148 -25.67 -17.76 -18.86
C LYS A 148 -26.05 -16.29 -18.97
N TYR A 149 -27.32 -15.95 -18.83
CA TYR A 149 -27.78 -14.57 -18.88
C TYR A 149 -27.05 -13.70 -17.83
N TYR A 150 -27.02 -14.14 -16.56
CA TYR A 150 -26.31 -13.39 -15.50
C TYR A 150 -24.79 -13.37 -15.70
N SER A 151 -24.21 -14.48 -16.18
CA SER A 151 -22.79 -14.56 -16.53
C SER A 151 -22.42 -13.56 -17.62
N ASP A 152 -23.22 -13.50 -18.69
CA ASP A 152 -23.05 -12.57 -19.81
C ASP A 152 -23.27 -11.11 -19.36
N GLN A 153 -24.22 -10.84 -18.46
CA GLN A 153 -24.41 -9.51 -17.87
C GLN A 153 -23.17 -9.06 -17.09
N LEU A 154 -22.61 -9.91 -16.24
CA LEU A 154 -21.39 -9.58 -15.47
C LEU A 154 -20.18 -9.37 -16.39
N ALA A 155 -20.04 -10.20 -17.43
CA ALA A 155 -19.00 -10.01 -18.43
C ALA A 155 -19.16 -8.68 -19.17
N HIS A 156 -20.39 -8.28 -19.49
CA HIS A 156 -20.69 -6.99 -20.12
C HIS A 156 -20.39 -5.81 -19.19
N GLU A 157 -20.81 -5.87 -17.92
CA GLU A 157 -20.52 -4.85 -16.92
C GLU A 157 -19.02 -4.67 -16.71
N ARG A 158 -18.28 -5.78 -16.59
CA ARG A 158 -16.82 -5.76 -16.50
C ARG A 158 -16.19 -5.14 -17.74
N MET A 159 -16.61 -5.54 -18.94
CA MET A 159 -16.12 -4.96 -20.19
C MET A 159 -16.37 -3.44 -20.24
N GLN A 160 -17.51 -2.95 -19.75
CA GLN A 160 -17.78 -1.52 -19.65
C GLN A 160 -16.85 -0.84 -18.64
N GLN A 161 -16.59 -1.45 -17.49
CA GLN A 161 -15.66 -0.92 -16.49
C GLN A 161 -14.23 -0.84 -17.02
N GLU A 162 -13.74 -1.90 -17.67
CA GLU A 162 -12.43 -1.93 -18.34
C GLU A 162 -12.36 -0.89 -19.45
N PHE A 163 -13.40 -0.78 -20.28
CA PHE A 163 -13.50 0.28 -21.28
C PHE A 163 -13.45 1.67 -20.63
N ASN A 164 -14.05 1.82 -19.45
CA ASN A 164 -14.02 3.07 -18.71
C ASN A 164 -12.64 3.40 -18.13
N LEU A 165 -11.72 2.44 -17.96
CA LEU A 165 -10.33 2.71 -17.60
C LEU A 165 -9.49 3.24 -18.78
N ASN A 166 -10.00 3.22 -20.01
CA ASN A 166 -9.23 3.62 -21.18
C ASN A 166 -8.88 5.12 -21.21
N ASP A 167 -7.60 5.46 -21.02
CA ASP A 167 -6.95 6.53 -21.81
C ASP A 167 -5.43 6.27 -21.91
N THR A 168 -5.05 5.09 -22.39
CA THR A 168 -3.69 4.54 -22.22
C THR A 168 -2.62 5.09 -23.19
N THR A 169 -2.94 5.79 -24.28
CA THR A 169 -1.89 6.23 -25.24
C THR A 169 -2.07 7.59 -25.88
N LYS A 170 -3.31 8.09 -26.03
CA LYS A 170 -3.54 9.37 -26.72
C LYS A 170 -2.88 10.54 -25.99
N ARG A 171 -2.86 10.55 -24.65
CA ARG A 171 -2.16 11.60 -23.89
C ARG A 171 -0.67 11.35 -23.73
N ILE A 172 -0.24 10.09 -23.49
CA ILE A 172 1.19 9.73 -23.37
C ILE A 172 1.97 10.16 -24.62
N ASN A 173 1.41 9.90 -25.80
CA ASN A 173 2.07 10.24 -27.07
C ASN A 173 2.06 11.74 -27.39
N ASN A 174 1.27 12.55 -26.67
CA ASN A 174 1.13 13.99 -26.89
C ASN A 174 1.75 14.83 -25.76
N CYS A 175 2.57 14.24 -24.90
CA CYS A 175 3.28 14.96 -23.86
C CYS A 175 4.31 15.93 -24.48
N ILE A 176 4.13 17.23 -24.28
CA ILE A 176 5.03 18.27 -24.81
C ILE A 176 6.47 18.12 -24.29
N PHE A 177 6.66 17.50 -23.13
CA PHE A 177 8.00 17.25 -22.57
C PHE A 177 8.75 16.15 -23.31
N ASN A 178 8.08 15.33 -24.10
CA ASN A 178 8.70 14.34 -24.99
C ASN A 178 9.08 14.94 -26.35
N ASN A 179 8.70 16.19 -26.64
CA ASN A 179 9.05 16.87 -27.89
C ASN A 179 10.46 17.47 -27.81
N ASN A 180 11.47 16.65 -28.13
CA ASN A 180 12.88 17.06 -28.11
C ASN A 180 13.16 18.29 -28.97
N LYS A 181 12.52 18.41 -30.14
CA LYS A 181 12.69 19.54 -31.05
C LYS A 181 12.18 20.84 -30.43
N TYR A 182 10.99 20.81 -29.82
CA TYR A 182 10.39 21.98 -29.15
C TYR A 182 11.32 22.55 -28.06
N TRP A 183 11.94 21.68 -27.26
CA TRP A 183 12.81 22.10 -26.16
C TRP A 183 14.20 22.50 -26.63
N SER A 184 14.79 21.81 -27.61
CA SER A 184 16.10 22.17 -28.16
C SER A 184 16.07 23.51 -28.87
N GLU A 185 15.01 23.81 -29.64
CA GLU A 185 14.82 25.11 -30.29
C GLU A 185 14.68 26.25 -29.28
N ARG A 186 13.93 26.04 -28.18
CA ARG A 186 13.83 27.01 -27.08
C ARG A 186 15.17 27.22 -26.40
N ALA A 187 15.89 26.15 -26.08
CA ALA A 187 17.20 26.26 -25.46
C ALA A 187 18.21 26.97 -26.38
N ALA A 188 18.13 26.80 -27.70
CA ALA A 188 18.96 27.53 -28.64
C ALA A 188 18.67 29.05 -28.63
N LYS A 189 17.39 29.42 -28.67
CA LYS A 189 16.93 30.82 -28.79
C LYS A 189 17.00 31.62 -27.47
N LEU A 190 16.76 30.97 -26.33
CA LEU A 190 16.63 31.67 -25.05
C LEU A 190 17.97 31.80 -24.32
N SER A 191 18.09 32.89 -23.55
CA SER A 191 19.09 32.97 -22.48
C SER A 191 18.76 31.97 -21.37
N ILE A 192 19.74 31.60 -20.55
CA ILE A 192 19.51 30.62 -19.46
C ILE A 192 18.42 31.09 -18.49
N LYS A 193 18.42 32.37 -18.10
CA LYS A 193 17.40 32.96 -17.23
C LYS A 193 16.00 32.91 -17.85
N SER A 194 15.89 33.14 -19.16
CA SER A 194 14.61 33.07 -19.87
C SER A 194 14.12 31.63 -20.04
N LEU A 195 15.05 30.69 -20.27
CA LEU A 195 14.75 29.26 -20.32
C LEU A 195 14.25 28.75 -18.97
N TYR A 196 14.94 29.11 -17.88
CA TYR A 196 14.50 28.82 -16.50
C TYR A 196 13.08 29.34 -16.26
N LYS A 197 12.81 30.61 -16.53
CA LYS A 197 11.47 31.20 -16.38
C LYS A 197 10.40 30.49 -17.22
N THR A 198 10.76 30.05 -18.43
CA THR A 198 9.86 29.30 -19.33
C THR A 198 9.48 27.96 -18.72
N ILE A 199 10.45 27.25 -18.12
CA ILE A 199 10.23 25.94 -17.48
C ILE A 199 9.45 26.11 -16.17
N ALA A 200 9.91 26.98 -15.28
CA ALA A 200 9.32 27.19 -13.95
C ALA A 200 7.86 27.65 -14.01
N ASN A 201 7.52 28.49 -15.00
CA ASN A 201 6.17 29.02 -15.21
C ASN A 201 5.34 28.24 -16.24
N PHE A 202 5.82 27.08 -16.71
CA PHE A 202 5.08 26.29 -17.69
C PHE A 202 3.69 25.93 -17.15
N ASN A 203 2.63 26.31 -17.86
CA ASN A 203 1.23 26.11 -17.45
C ASN A 203 0.32 25.70 -18.62
N ASP A 204 0.91 25.13 -19.67
CA ASP A 204 0.19 24.77 -20.89
C ASP A 204 -0.12 23.27 -20.95
N PHE A 205 -0.94 22.82 -20.00
CA PHE A 205 -1.42 21.45 -19.95
C PHE A 205 -2.76 21.31 -20.67
N PRO A 206 -2.98 20.24 -21.45
CA PRO A 206 -4.28 19.98 -22.04
C PRO A 206 -5.28 19.55 -20.96
N ASP A 207 -6.55 19.92 -21.12
CA ASP A 207 -7.60 19.44 -20.23
C ASP A 207 -7.76 17.91 -20.32
N ALA A 208 -8.19 17.26 -19.24
CA ALA A 208 -8.42 15.83 -19.22
C ALA A 208 -9.75 15.48 -19.92
N PRO A 209 -9.80 14.48 -20.82
CA PRO A 209 -11.04 14.11 -21.51
C PRO A 209 -12.12 13.63 -20.55
N ARG A 210 -11.71 13.00 -19.44
CA ARG A 210 -12.56 12.53 -18.36
C ARG A 210 -11.93 12.89 -17.02
N LYS A 211 -12.77 13.15 -16.03
CA LYS A 211 -12.42 13.61 -14.67
C LYS A 211 -13.26 12.83 -13.67
N GLY A 212 -12.76 12.68 -12.44
CA GLY A 212 -13.42 11.89 -11.40
C GLY A 212 -13.40 10.39 -11.70
N CYS A 213 -12.41 9.93 -12.46
CA CYS A 213 -12.31 8.55 -12.91
C CYS A 213 -10.87 8.04 -12.79
N TRP A 214 -10.74 6.73 -12.68
CA TRP A 214 -9.49 6.02 -12.82
C TRP A 214 -9.15 5.82 -14.30
N THR A 215 -7.86 5.91 -14.62
CA THR A 215 -7.32 5.67 -15.95
C THR A 215 -6.15 4.71 -15.83
N LEU A 216 -6.17 3.65 -16.62
CA LEU A 216 -5.07 2.70 -16.71
C LEU A 216 -3.99 3.24 -17.65
N TYR A 217 -2.74 3.03 -17.29
CA TYR A 217 -1.55 3.35 -18.08
C TYR A 217 -0.53 2.22 -17.93
N HIS A 218 0.52 2.26 -18.75
CA HIS A 218 1.58 1.26 -18.73
C HIS A 218 2.94 1.92 -18.86
N ILE A 219 3.88 1.55 -18.00
CA ILE A 219 5.29 1.92 -18.11
C ILE A 219 6.06 0.78 -18.77
N LYS A 220 6.74 1.08 -19.88
CA LYS A 220 7.78 0.19 -20.41
C LYS A 220 8.99 0.20 -19.48
N VAL A 221 9.22 -0.91 -18.76
CA VAL A 221 10.36 -1.07 -17.86
C VAL A 221 11.61 -1.45 -18.67
N ASN A 222 11.46 -2.41 -19.58
CA ASN A 222 12.47 -2.89 -20.52
C ASN A 222 11.77 -3.46 -21.78
N ASP A 223 12.48 -4.18 -22.66
CA ASP A 223 11.92 -4.67 -23.91
C ASP A 223 10.87 -5.78 -23.77
N THR A 224 10.88 -6.51 -22.66
CA THR A 224 9.95 -7.62 -22.40
C THR A 224 8.93 -7.33 -21.31
N LEU A 225 9.17 -6.33 -20.46
CA LEU A 225 8.33 -5.98 -19.33
C LEU A 225 7.69 -4.60 -19.47
N SER A 226 6.37 -4.61 -19.47
CA SER A 226 5.52 -3.44 -19.31
C SER A 226 4.66 -3.61 -18.07
N VAL A 227 4.61 -2.60 -17.21
CA VAL A 227 3.93 -2.68 -15.91
C VAL A 227 2.73 -1.74 -15.90
N PRO A 228 1.54 -2.22 -15.50
CA PRO A 228 0.36 -1.38 -15.38
C PRO A 228 0.47 -0.43 -14.19
N TYR A 229 -0.19 0.72 -14.29
CA TYR A 229 -0.44 1.61 -13.16
C TYR A 229 -1.71 2.42 -13.41
N LEU A 230 -2.39 2.81 -12.33
CA LEU A 230 -3.62 3.59 -12.42
C LEU A 230 -3.38 5.03 -12.00
N ILE A 231 -4.01 5.99 -12.67
CA ILE A 231 -4.13 7.38 -12.23
C ILE A 231 -5.61 7.71 -11.97
N HIS A 232 -5.95 8.17 -10.78
CA HIS A 232 -7.21 8.86 -10.53
C HIS A 232 -7.08 10.35 -10.87
N ILE A 233 -7.93 10.83 -11.79
CA ILE A 233 -8.00 12.24 -12.17
C ILE A 233 -9.08 12.92 -11.30
N PRO A 234 -8.78 14.00 -10.55
CA PRO A 234 -9.78 14.69 -9.73
C PRO A 234 -10.99 15.17 -10.52
N ALA A 235 -12.19 15.06 -9.94
CA ALA A 235 -13.43 15.51 -10.58
C ALA A 235 -13.39 17.00 -10.97
N GLN A 236 -12.74 17.83 -10.15
CA GLN A 236 -12.60 19.28 -10.38
C GLN A 236 -11.22 19.66 -10.94
N TYR A 237 -10.52 18.74 -11.60
CA TYR A 237 -9.21 19.03 -12.19
C TYR A 237 -9.30 20.22 -13.18
N ASN A 238 -8.43 21.20 -12.96
CA ASN A 238 -8.24 22.36 -13.80
C ASN A 238 -6.77 22.41 -14.26
N PRO A 239 -6.47 22.29 -15.57
CA PRO A 239 -5.10 22.26 -16.07
C PRO A 239 -4.30 23.54 -15.82
N LYS A 240 -4.95 24.66 -15.45
CA LYS A 240 -4.28 25.92 -15.10
C LYS A 240 -3.95 26.06 -13.62
N LYS A 241 -4.36 25.10 -12.78
CA LYS A 241 -4.06 25.06 -11.34
C LYS A 241 -3.17 23.85 -11.01
N LYS A 242 -2.13 24.08 -10.21
CA LYS A 242 -1.24 23.01 -9.72
C LYS A 242 -1.99 22.15 -8.69
N SER A 243 -2.10 20.84 -8.93
CA SER A 243 -2.81 19.89 -8.06
C SER A 243 -1.87 18.97 -7.27
N PRO A 244 -2.20 18.59 -6.02
CA PRO A 244 -1.44 17.59 -5.27
C PRO A 244 -1.48 16.21 -5.94
N LEU A 245 -0.51 15.37 -5.62
CA LEU A 245 -0.40 13.98 -6.09
C LEU A 245 -0.06 13.05 -4.93
N TYR A 246 -0.82 11.97 -4.79
CA TYR A 246 -0.54 10.86 -3.88
C TYR A 246 -0.11 9.64 -4.70
N ILE A 247 0.85 8.90 -4.18
CA ILE A 247 1.24 7.57 -4.66
C ILE A 247 0.91 6.62 -3.53
N PHE A 248 0.07 5.62 -3.80
CA PHE A 248 -0.29 4.61 -2.83
C PHE A 248 0.16 3.23 -3.31
N LEU A 249 1.09 2.63 -2.57
CA LEU A 249 1.65 1.30 -2.83
C LEU A 249 0.81 0.25 -2.10
N HIS A 250 0.32 -0.76 -2.83
CA HIS A 250 -0.52 -1.83 -2.25
C HIS A 250 0.28 -2.80 -1.34
N GLY A 251 -0.44 -3.61 -0.57
CA GLY A 251 0.14 -4.71 0.22
C GLY A 251 0.26 -6.01 -0.58
N GLY A 252 0.87 -7.04 0.03
CA GLY A 252 0.81 -8.41 -0.52
C GLY A 252 1.50 -8.57 -1.87
N VAL A 253 2.71 -8.04 -2.02
CA VAL A 253 3.45 -8.04 -3.30
C VAL A 253 4.05 -9.40 -3.69
N GLY A 254 3.73 -10.46 -2.93
CA GLY A 254 4.15 -11.83 -3.24
C GLY A 254 3.21 -12.59 -4.19
N ARG A 255 2.18 -11.94 -4.73
CA ARG A 255 1.23 -12.54 -5.69
C ARG A 255 1.95 -13.02 -6.96
N SER A 256 1.42 -14.05 -7.60
CA SER A 256 2.08 -14.69 -8.76
C SER A 256 2.15 -13.79 -9.99
N GLU A 257 1.17 -12.90 -10.14
CA GLU A 257 0.97 -11.99 -11.26
C GLU A 257 0.47 -10.64 -10.71
N PHE A 258 0.55 -9.60 -11.54
CA PHE A 258 -0.11 -8.33 -11.23
C PHE A 258 -1.60 -8.54 -11.02
N SER A 259 -2.16 -7.83 -10.05
CA SER A 259 -3.59 -7.92 -9.74
C SER A 259 -4.41 -7.23 -10.83
N ASP A 260 -5.69 -7.62 -10.93
CA ASP A 260 -6.59 -6.98 -11.87
C ASP A 260 -6.78 -5.48 -11.49
N PRO A 261 -6.73 -4.55 -12.44
CA PRO A 261 -6.89 -3.13 -12.13
C PRO A 261 -8.23 -2.77 -11.48
N LEU A 262 -9.32 -3.47 -11.79
CA LEU A 262 -10.62 -3.22 -11.16
C LEU A 262 -10.64 -3.71 -9.71
N ASP A 263 -9.98 -4.83 -9.41
CA ASP A 263 -9.84 -5.34 -8.04
C ASP A 263 -9.04 -4.37 -7.17
N GLU A 264 -7.94 -3.82 -7.69
CA GLU A 264 -7.14 -2.80 -7.00
C GLU A 264 -7.94 -1.50 -6.77
N ILE A 265 -8.73 -1.05 -7.76
CA ILE A 265 -9.63 0.10 -7.57
C ILE A 265 -10.66 -0.18 -6.48
N GLN A 266 -11.29 -1.35 -6.50
CA GLN A 266 -12.31 -1.73 -5.53
C GLN A 266 -11.74 -1.77 -4.11
N LEU A 267 -10.55 -2.33 -3.94
CA LEU A 267 -9.89 -2.48 -2.66
C LEU A 267 -9.40 -1.15 -2.09
N GLU A 268 -8.72 -0.33 -2.91
CA GLU A 268 -7.99 0.84 -2.41
C GLU A 268 -8.82 2.13 -2.37
N THR A 269 -9.87 2.24 -3.20
CA THR A 269 -10.71 3.46 -3.26
C THR A 269 -11.37 3.81 -1.92
N PRO A 270 -11.95 2.87 -1.15
CA PRO A 270 -12.52 3.18 0.17
C PRO A 270 -11.48 3.79 1.12
N LEU A 271 -10.29 3.20 1.22
CA LEU A 271 -9.19 3.71 2.05
C LEU A 271 -8.74 5.11 1.62
N LEU A 272 -8.72 5.36 0.31
CA LEU A 272 -8.25 6.62 -0.27
C LEU A 272 -9.37 7.67 -0.43
N LYS A 273 -10.60 7.39 0.02
CA LYS A 273 -11.74 8.30 -0.12
C LYS A 273 -11.44 9.72 0.34
N ARG A 274 -10.72 9.88 1.46
CA ARG A 274 -10.34 11.19 1.97
C ARG A 274 -9.38 11.94 1.04
N VAL A 275 -8.43 11.23 0.42
CA VAL A 275 -7.51 11.78 -0.58
C VAL A 275 -8.28 12.24 -1.82
N LEU A 276 -9.24 11.44 -2.31
CA LEU A 276 -10.07 11.79 -3.47
C LEU A 276 -10.90 13.06 -3.21
N GLN A 277 -11.43 13.21 -1.98
CA GLN A 277 -12.15 14.42 -1.57
C GLN A 277 -11.28 15.69 -1.55
N GLN A 278 -9.97 15.54 -1.32
CA GLN A 278 -9.01 16.65 -1.34
C GLN A 278 -8.68 17.15 -2.77
N GLN A 279 -9.35 16.62 -3.81
CA GLN A 279 -9.09 16.95 -5.22
C GLN A 279 -7.64 16.69 -5.64
N ALA A 280 -7.01 15.67 -5.05
CA ALA A 280 -5.66 15.25 -5.38
C ALA A 280 -5.68 14.14 -6.45
N PHE A 281 -4.65 14.13 -7.30
CA PHE A 281 -4.36 12.97 -8.12
C PHE A 281 -3.91 11.81 -7.24
N VAL A 282 -4.19 10.59 -7.67
CA VAL A 282 -3.69 9.37 -7.03
C VAL A 282 -3.07 8.48 -8.09
N ILE A 283 -1.88 7.94 -7.82
CA ILE A 283 -1.29 6.84 -8.58
C ILE A 283 -1.38 5.56 -7.74
N LEU A 284 -1.84 4.47 -8.35
CA LEU A 284 -1.70 3.11 -7.83
C LEU A 284 -0.71 2.34 -8.71
N PRO A 285 0.54 2.16 -8.27
CA PRO A 285 1.53 1.31 -8.93
C PRO A 285 1.23 -0.17 -8.67
N PHE A 286 1.60 -1.05 -9.61
CA PHE A 286 1.37 -2.48 -9.49
C PHE A 286 2.67 -3.23 -9.20
N ALA A 287 2.57 -4.26 -8.38
CA ALA A 287 3.66 -5.17 -8.04
C ALA A 287 3.20 -6.62 -7.98
N ASP A 288 4.16 -7.52 -8.23
CA ASP A 288 4.02 -8.96 -8.07
C ASP A 288 5.32 -9.57 -7.49
N LYS A 289 5.36 -10.90 -7.34
CA LYS A 289 6.52 -11.59 -6.76
C LYS A 289 7.83 -11.34 -7.52
N ASN A 290 7.76 -11.03 -8.82
CA ASN A 290 8.91 -10.83 -9.71
C ASN A 290 9.26 -9.35 -9.91
N PHE A 291 8.37 -8.44 -9.53
CA PHE A 291 8.50 -7.00 -9.70
C PHE A 291 7.84 -6.26 -8.52
N ASN A 292 8.61 -5.86 -7.50
CA ASN A 292 8.05 -5.25 -6.30
C ASN A 292 9.02 -4.35 -5.52
N TRP A 293 8.44 -3.53 -4.63
CA TRP A 293 9.11 -2.58 -3.74
C TRP A 293 9.62 -3.18 -2.43
N LEU A 294 9.97 -4.46 -2.41
CA LEU A 294 10.74 -5.06 -1.31
C LEU A 294 12.16 -5.44 -1.74
N TYR A 295 12.30 -5.88 -2.99
CA TYR A 295 13.54 -6.48 -3.48
C TYR A 295 14.08 -5.84 -4.75
N HIS A 296 13.21 -5.27 -5.60
CA HIS A 296 13.55 -4.95 -6.99
C HIS A 296 13.74 -3.45 -7.21
N GLN A 297 14.99 -3.01 -7.44
CA GLN A 297 15.31 -1.62 -7.80
C GLN A 297 14.49 -1.11 -9.01
N GLN A 298 14.19 -1.99 -9.97
CA GLN A 298 13.40 -1.63 -11.14
C GLN A 298 11.95 -1.23 -10.79
N ALA A 299 11.36 -1.80 -9.75
CA ALA A 299 10.02 -1.42 -9.27
C ALA A 299 10.02 -0.01 -8.68
N PHE A 300 11.00 0.32 -7.85
CA PHE A 300 11.16 1.68 -7.34
C PHE A 300 11.40 2.70 -8.46
N ASN A 301 12.20 2.33 -9.46
CA ASN A 301 12.44 3.18 -10.63
C ASN A 301 11.18 3.35 -11.49
N ALA A 302 10.32 2.33 -11.61
CA ALA A 302 9.05 2.43 -12.31
C ALA A 302 8.10 3.41 -11.62
N VAL A 303 7.95 3.35 -10.30
CA VAL A 303 7.16 4.34 -9.54
C VAL A 303 7.64 5.77 -9.80
N LEU A 304 8.96 6.01 -9.86
CA LEU A 304 9.50 7.33 -10.22
C LEU A 304 9.18 7.74 -11.67
N LYS A 305 9.16 6.77 -12.60
CA LYS A 305 8.72 7.00 -13.99
C LYS A 305 7.22 7.31 -14.07
N GLU A 306 6.37 6.62 -13.33
CA GLU A 306 4.92 6.89 -13.27
C GLU A 306 4.64 8.30 -12.76
N ILE A 307 5.36 8.73 -11.71
CA ILE A 307 5.28 10.12 -11.21
C ILE A 307 5.71 11.11 -12.29
N LYS A 308 6.79 10.82 -13.03
CA LYS A 308 7.25 11.65 -14.15
C LYS A 308 6.19 11.72 -15.24
N GLU A 309 5.58 10.61 -15.63
CA GLU A 309 4.51 10.60 -16.62
C GLU A 309 3.31 11.42 -16.16
N ALA A 310 2.85 11.25 -14.92
CA ALA A 310 1.78 12.07 -14.37
C ALA A 310 2.10 13.57 -14.41
N LYS A 311 3.33 13.99 -14.08
CA LYS A 311 3.80 15.37 -14.22
C LYS A 311 3.84 15.87 -15.66
N GLY A 312 4.03 14.97 -16.62
CA GLY A 312 4.01 15.30 -18.04
C GLY A 312 2.61 15.47 -18.61
N LEU A 313 1.65 14.71 -18.08
CA LEU A 313 0.26 14.67 -18.55
C LEU A 313 -0.66 15.68 -17.86
N TYR A 314 -0.33 16.06 -16.63
CA TYR A 314 -1.18 16.87 -15.76
C TYR A 314 -0.37 17.94 -15.02
N ASN A 315 -1.04 19.04 -14.66
CA ASN A 315 -0.43 20.14 -13.92
C ASN A 315 -0.25 19.77 -12.44
N ILE A 316 0.69 18.87 -12.15
CA ILE A 316 0.99 18.43 -10.79
C ILE A 316 1.81 19.50 -10.06
N ASN A 317 1.47 19.74 -8.80
CA ASN A 317 2.27 20.54 -7.89
C ASN A 317 3.49 19.72 -7.43
N ASN A 318 4.67 20.01 -7.98
CA ASN A 318 5.91 19.33 -7.64
C ASN A 318 6.34 19.44 -6.16
N ASN A 319 5.77 20.39 -5.40
CA ASN A 319 6.01 20.53 -3.97
C ASN A 319 4.91 19.90 -3.10
N LYS A 320 3.91 19.22 -3.69
CA LYS A 320 2.85 18.48 -3.00
C LYS A 320 2.67 17.07 -3.59
N ILE A 321 3.77 16.33 -3.60
CA ILE A 321 3.77 14.91 -3.97
C ILE A 321 4.01 14.10 -2.69
N TYR A 322 3.16 13.12 -2.43
CA TYR A 322 3.20 12.30 -1.23
C TYR A 322 3.25 10.83 -1.62
N ILE A 323 4.00 10.02 -0.89
CA ILE A 323 4.05 8.57 -1.13
C ILE A 323 3.79 7.80 0.15
N GLY A 324 3.00 6.75 0.04
CA GLY A 324 2.70 5.85 1.13
C GLY A 324 2.10 4.55 0.66
N GLY A 325 1.62 3.75 1.60
CA GLY A 325 1.05 2.44 1.29
C GLY A 325 0.71 1.63 2.53
N HIS A 326 0.14 0.45 2.31
CA HIS A 326 -0.19 -0.52 3.34
C HIS A 326 0.79 -1.70 3.33
N SER A 327 1.13 -2.25 4.50
CA SER A 327 1.93 -3.48 4.61
C SER A 327 3.26 -3.40 3.84
N ASP A 328 3.48 -4.27 2.86
CA ASP A 328 4.63 -4.23 1.96
C ASP A 328 4.75 -2.88 1.23
N GLY A 329 3.64 -2.26 0.83
CA GLY A 329 3.60 -0.91 0.28
C GLY A 329 4.02 0.16 1.28
N GLY A 330 3.67 0.00 2.56
CA GLY A 330 4.18 0.83 3.64
C GLY A 330 5.69 0.69 3.82
N ARG A 331 6.23 -0.53 3.67
CA ARG A 331 7.70 -0.76 3.62
C ARG A 331 8.33 -0.15 2.38
N GLY A 332 7.67 -0.20 1.22
CA GLY A 332 8.10 0.47 -0.01
C GLY A 332 8.21 1.98 0.17
N SER A 333 7.22 2.61 0.80
CA SER A 333 7.27 4.03 1.18
C SER A 333 8.44 4.34 2.12
N PHE A 334 8.68 3.47 3.10
CA PHE A 334 9.84 3.58 3.99
C PHE A 334 11.16 3.48 3.22
N TRP A 335 11.25 2.62 2.19
CA TRP A 335 12.40 2.59 1.30
C TRP A 335 12.60 3.93 0.57
N PHE A 336 11.54 4.54 0.02
CA PHE A 336 11.64 5.86 -0.64
C PHE A 336 12.12 6.94 0.33
N ALA A 337 11.63 6.93 1.56
CA ALA A 337 12.09 7.84 2.60
C ALA A 337 13.59 7.68 2.90
N LEU A 338 14.15 6.49 2.69
CA LEU A 338 15.57 6.22 2.95
C LEU A 338 16.46 6.40 1.71
N HIS A 339 15.93 6.26 0.49
CA HIS A 339 16.74 6.17 -0.73
C HIS A 339 16.42 7.20 -1.81
N GLN A 340 15.22 7.78 -1.82
CA GLN A 340 14.71 8.59 -2.93
C GLN A 340 13.80 9.72 -2.41
N ARG A 341 14.37 10.73 -1.75
CA ARG A 341 13.60 11.74 -1.00
C ARG A 341 13.19 12.97 -1.80
N THR A 342 13.97 13.32 -2.83
CA THR A 342 13.86 14.58 -3.57
C THR A 342 12.44 14.90 -4.09
N PRO A 343 11.63 13.94 -4.58
CA PRO A 343 10.31 14.28 -5.13
C PRO A 343 9.23 14.61 -4.10
N PHE A 344 9.40 14.24 -2.83
CA PHE A 344 8.29 14.07 -1.89
C PHE A 344 8.21 15.17 -0.82
N ALA A 345 7.00 15.59 -0.51
CA ALA A 345 6.67 16.55 0.54
C ALA A 345 6.39 15.89 1.91
N ALA A 346 5.95 14.63 1.90
CA ALA A 346 5.84 13.76 3.08
C ALA A 346 5.80 12.29 2.66
N PHE A 347 6.21 11.41 3.58
CA PHE A 347 6.05 9.97 3.47
C PHE A 347 5.02 9.49 4.48
N PHE A 348 4.24 8.49 4.11
CA PHE A 348 3.33 7.85 5.05
C PHE A 348 3.31 6.33 4.91
N ALA A 349 2.84 5.62 5.93
CA ALA A 349 2.64 4.19 5.86
C ALA A 349 1.57 3.72 6.85
N LEU A 350 0.86 2.67 6.46
CA LEU A 350 -0.19 2.02 7.24
C LEU A 350 0.23 0.56 7.49
N ASN A 351 0.25 0.14 8.75
CA ASN A 351 0.62 -1.21 9.19
C ASN A 351 1.88 -1.74 8.46
N TYR A 352 3.04 -1.12 8.70
CA TYR A 352 4.31 -1.43 8.04
C TYR A 352 5.37 -1.84 9.07
N PHE A 353 6.44 -2.49 8.61
CA PHE A 353 7.58 -2.81 9.47
C PHE A 353 8.82 -2.04 9.00
N PRO A 354 9.49 -1.26 9.87
CA PRO A 354 10.48 -0.27 9.46
C PRO A 354 11.90 -0.86 9.25
N THR A 355 11.99 -1.93 8.47
CA THR A 355 13.27 -2.52 8.07
C THR A 355 13.25 -2.88 6.60
N LEU A 356 14.38 -2.68 5.93
CA LEU A 356 14.54 -3.09 4.53
C LEU A 356 15.06 -4.52 4.44
N LEU A 357 14.51 -5.26 3.46
CA LEU A 357 14.86 -6.67 3.25
C LEU A 357 16.15 -6.82 2.45
N ASN A 358 16.44 -5.87 1.55
CA ASN A 358 17.66 -5.80 0.78
C ASN A 358 18.49 -4.56 1.16
N GLY A 359 19.78 -4.74 1.39
CA GLY A 359 20.70 -3.64 1.74
C GLY A 359 20.61 -3.17 3.19
N ASN A 360 21.04 -1.94 3.41
CA ASN A 360 21.00 -1.27 4.70
C ASN A 360 19.62 -0.63 4.95
N THR A 361 19.32 -0.32 6.22
CA THR A 361 18.24 0.58 6.61
C THR A 361 18.87 1.87 7.16
N PRO A 362 19.26 2.83 6.30
CA PRO A 362 20.05 3.99 6.71
C PRO A 362 19.19 5.04 7.45
N LEU A 363 18.84 4.77 8.71
CA LEU A 363 17.95 5.62 9.53
C LEU A 363 18.39 7.09 9.61
N ARG A 364 19.68 7.38 9.38
CA ARG A 364 20.22 8.74 9.29
C ARG A 364 19.50 9.58 8.25
N ASN A 365 19.03 8.98 7.16
CA ASN A 365 18.37 9.68 6.06
C ASN A 365 16.99 10.22 6.48
N LEU A 366 16.40 9.73 7.57
CA LEU A 366 15.17 10.27 8.15
C LEU A 366 15.37 11.56 8.96
N LYS A 367 16.62 12.00 9.22
CA LYS A 367 16.93 13.26 9.92
C LYS A 367 16.67 14.51 9.07
N ASN A 368 16.41 14.32 7.78
CA ASN A 368 16.05 15.40 6.88
C ASN A 368 14.64 15.94 7.15
N ILE A 369 14.37 17.16 6.70
CA ILE A 369 13.16 17.94 7.04
C ILE A 369 11.82 17.27 6.67
N VAL A 370 11.79 16.41 5.64
CA VAL A 370 10.55 15.75 5.19
C VAL A 370 10.14 14.64 6.17
N PRO A 371 8.91 14.66 6.73
CA PRO A 371 8.51 13.70 7.75
C PRO A 371 8.15 12.32 7.18
N PHE A 372 8.29 11.30 8.02
CA PHE A 372 7.64 10.00 7.84
C PHE A 372 6.53 9.82 8.89
N LEU A 373 5.30 9.57 8.43
CA LEU A 373 4.11 9.45 9.28
C LEU A 373 3.49 8.06 9.17
N GLY A 374 3.52 7.30 10.26
CA GLY A 374 2.99 5.93 10.30
C GLY A 374 1.70 5.80 11.12
N ILE A 375 0.86 4.85 10.74
CA ILE A 375 -0.18 4.27 11.60
C ILE A 375 0.06 2.76 11.68
N SER A 376 -0.16 2.15 12.83
CA SER A 376 -0.08 0.70 13.03
C SER A 376 -1.25 0.21 13.86
N GLY A 377 -1.85 -0.92 13.47
CA GLY A 377 -2.76 -1.66 14.32
C GLY A 377 -2.03 -2.28 15.51
N ILE A 378 -2.47 -1.99 16.74
CA ILE A 378 -1.78 -2.48 17.95
C ILE A 378 -1.99 -3.99 18.17
N GLN A 379 -2.99 -4.60 17.54
CA GLN A 379 -3.26 -6.04 17.57
C GLN A 379 -2.65 -6.79 16.37
N ASP A 380 -1.83 -6.13 15.55
CA ASP A 380 -1.16 -6.74 14.41
C ASP A 380 -0.17 -7.84 14.86
N GLN A 381 -0.47 -9.09 14.50
CA GLN A 381 0.33 -10.26 14.85
C GLN A 381 1.56 -10.43 13.96
N GLY A 382 1.52 -9.88 12.73
CA GLY A 382 2.63 -9.97 11.78
C GLY A 382 3.66 -8.88 12.03
N PHE A 383 3.20 -7.64 12.20
CA PHE A 383 4.04 -6.48 12.43
C PHE A 383 3.85 -5.97 13.86
N ASN A 384 4.62 -6.55 14.78
CA ASN A 384 4.48 -6.31 16.20
C ASN A 384 4.67 -4.83 16.58
N PHE A 385 3.62 -4.24 17.16
CA PHE A 385 3.58 -2.82 17.50
C PHE A 385 4.66 -2.38 18.51
N LYS A 386 5.02 -3.23 19.47
CA LYS A 386 6.10 -2.94 20.44
C LYS A 386 7.43 -2.76 19.72
N GLN A 387 7.77 -3.68 18.80
CA GLN A 387 9.00 -3.56 18.01
C GLN A 387 9.01 -2.29 17.15
N ILE A 388 7.90 -2.00 16.45
CA ILE A 388 7.77 -0.77 15.65
C ILE A 388 8.01 0.46 16.52
N THR A 389 7.41 0.51 17.71
CA THR A 389 7.59 1.62 18.67
C THR A 389 9.05 1.77 19.07
N GLN A 390 9.75 0.68 19.40
CA GLN A 390 11.19 0.72 19.71
C GLN A 390 12.04 1.26 18.56
N PHE A 391 11.74 0.89 17.30
CA PHE A 391 12.41 1.48 16.14
C PHE A 391 12.16 2.98 16.00
N VAL A 392 10.90 3.41 16.15
CA VAL A 392 10.49 4.82 16.00
C VAL A 392 11.12 5.67 17.09
N GLU A 393 11.09 5.22 18.34
CA GLU A 393 11.68 5.92 19.48
C GLU A 393 13.20 6.04 19.34
N TYR A 394 13.88 4.98 18.92
CA TYR A 394 15.31 5.03 18.61
C TYR A 394 15.62 5.98 17.44
N GLY A 395 14.83 5.94 16.37
CA GLY A 395 14.94 6.88 15.26
C GLY A 395 14.82 8.32 15.75
N ARG A 396 13.78 8.64 16.53
CA ARG A 396 13.55 9.98 17.09
C ARG A 396 14.66 10.42 18.02
N SER A 397 15.15 9.55 18.91
CA SER A 397 16.23 9.87 19.85
C SER A 397 17.55 10.18 19.12
N THR A 398 17.72 9.68 17.89
CA THR A 398 18.86 10.00 17.03
C THR A 398 18.59 11.18 16.07
N GLY A 399 17.41 11.77 16.10
CA GLY A 399 17.04 12.98 15.34
C GLY A 399 16.19 12.74 14.09
N ALA A 400 15.64 11.54 13.87
CA ALA A 400 14.76 11.27 12.75
C ALA A 400 13.43 12.05 12.86
N ASN A 401 12.98 12.62 11.75
CA ASN A 401 11.63 13.19 11.62
C ASN A 401 10.63 12.08 11.29
N TRP A 402 10.34 11.25 12.30
CA TRP A 402 9.55 10.04 12.15
C TRP A 402 8.56 9.90 13.31
N ASN A 403 7.30 9.64 12.96
CA ASN A 403 6.22 9.39 13.91
C ASN A 403 5.46 8.13 13.50
N ASN A 404 4.93 7.40 14.48
CA ASN A 404 4.03 6.28 14.26
C ASN A 404 2.94 6.28 15.33
N LEU A 405 1.67 6.26 14.94
CA LEU A 405 0.54 6.17 15.85
C LEU A 405 0.02 4.73 15.93
N GLY A 406 -0.20 4.23 17.14
CA GLY A 406 -0.93 2.98 17.38
C GLY A 406 -2.43 3.21 17.43
N LEU A 407 -3.21 2.42 16.71
CA LEU A 407 -4.68 2.39 16.78
C LEU A 407 -5.19 0.96 17.02
N GLU A 408 -6.39 0.84 17.58
CA GLU A 408 -7.04 -0.47 17.72
C GLU A 408 -7.39 -1.07 16.35
N GLY A 409 -6.74 -2.17 16.02
CA GLY A 409 -7.00 -3.04 14.87
C GLY A 409 -5.85 -4.01 14.61
N ALA A 410 -6.11 -4.98 13.74
CA ALA A 410 -5.12 -5.96 13.28
C ALA A 410 -4.37 -5.43 12.04
N HIS A 411 -3.74 -6.34 11.28
CA HIS A 411 -3.01 -6.00 10.05
C HIS A 411 -3.89 -5.32 9.00
N THR A 412 -5.17 -5.66 8.95
CA THR A 412 -6.19 -5.17 8.02
C THR A 412 -6.88 -3.88 8.49
N LEU A 413 -6.45 -3.28 9.60
CA LEU A 413 -7.05 -2.06 10.17
C LEU A 413 -7.49 -1.01 9.12
N PRO A 414 -6.65 -0.60 8.15
CA PRO A 414 -7.05 0.44 7.20
C PRO A 414 -8.17 0.04 6.23
N TYR A 415 -8.41 -1.26 6.05
CA TYR A 415 -9.48 -1.78 5.19
C TYR A 415 -10.73 -2.11 6.00
N ASP A 416 -10.58 -2.60 7.24
CA ASP A 416 -11.71 -2.89 8.13
C ASP A 416 -12.39 -1.60 8.63
N LYS A 417 -11.60 -0.55 8.85
CA LYS A 417 -12.03 0.75 9.39
C LYS A 417 -11.31 1.91 8.65
N PRO A 418 -11.56 2.14 7.36
CA PRO A 418 -10.82 3.11 6.55
C PRO A 418 -10.95 4.56 7.07
N ASP A 419 -12.11 4.91 7.62
CA ASP A 419 -12.36 6.22 8.22
C ASP A 419 -11.49 6.52 9.44
N SER A 420 -11.11 5.49 10.19
CA SER A 420 -10.24 5.62 11.38
C SER A 420 -8.85 6.18 11.06
N VAL A 421 -8.40 6.08 9.80
CA VAL A 421 -7.08 6.57 9.37
C VAL A 421 -7.14 7.86 8.54
N TYR A 422 -8.33 8.38 8.22
CA TYR A 422 -8.46 9.55 7.34
C TYR A 422 -7.76 10.82 7.85
N PHE A 423 -7.66 11.00 9.17
CA PHE A 423 -6.97 12.14 9.77
C PHE A 423 -5.48 12.21 9.34
N LEU A 424 -4.87 11.08 9.01
CA LEU A 424 -3.51 11.04 8.47
C LEU A 424 -3.43 11.81 7.15
N PHE A 425 -4.38 11.62 6.25
CA PHE A 425 -4.44 12.34 4.98
C PHE A 425 -4.70 13.84 5.19
N ASP A 426 -5.46 14.22 6.22
CA ASP A 426 -5.66 15.61 6.61
C ASP A 426 -4.39 16.28 7.17
N GLN A 427 -3.47 15.49 7.72
CA GLN A 427 -2.15 15.96 8.12
C GLN A 427 -1.19 16.05 6.92
N ILE A 428 -1.15 15.00 6.09
CA ILE A 428 -0.21 14.91 4.95
C ILE A 428 -0.37 16.07 3.98
N ILE A 429 -1.61 16.45 3.64
CA ILE A 429 -1.88 17.49 2.63
C ILE A 429 -1.37 18.89 3.01
N LYS A 430 -1.07 19.10 4.30
CA LYS A 430 -0.52 20.36 4.84
C LYS A 430 0.97 20.52 4.56
N TYR A 431 1.69 19.42 4.31
CA TYR A 431 3.11 19.48 4.01
C TYR A 431 3.37 20.00 2.60
N ASN A 432 4.35 20.88 2.49
CA ASN A 432 4.92 21.36 1.24
C ASN A 432 6.42 21.04 1.25
N ARG A 433 6.92 20.48 0.15
CA ARG A 433 8.35 20.24 -0.03
C ARG A 433 9.08 21.58 -0.12
N ASN A 434 10.18 21.72 0.63
CA ASN A 434 11.19 22.72 0.31
C ASN A 434 12.15 22.11 -0.73
N PRO A 435 12.15 22.57 -1.99
CA PRO A 435 12.98 21.99 -3.05
C PRO A 435 14.49 22.26 -2.85
N ILE A 436 14.86 23.24 -2.02
CA ILE A 436 16.25 23.64 -1.79
C ILE A 436 16.50 23.74 -0.28
N PRO A 437 16.52 22.61 0.45
CA PRO A 437 16.75 22.61 1.89
C PRO A 437 18.14 23.16 2.23
N SER A 438 18.28 23.90 3.34
CA SER A 438 19.57 24.46 3.74
C SER A 438 20.53 23.42 4.33
N LYS A 439 20.01 22.29 4.82
CA LYS A 439 20.78 21.20 5.43
C LYS A 439 20.30 19.85 4.92
N LEU A 440 21.25 18.95 4.70
CA LEU A 440 21.05 17.57 4.27
C LEU A 440 21.91 16.60 5.10
N GLU A 441 21.35 15.43 5.40
CA GLU A 441 22.09 14.26 5.88
C GLU A 441 21.80 13.08 4.95
N TRP A 442 22.84 12.48 4.39
CA TRP A 442 22.70 11.39 3.42
C TRP A 442 23.69 10.28 3.68
N GLU A 443 23.22 9.04 3.69
CA GLU A 443 23.99 7.83 3.87
C GLU A 443 23.55 6.79 2.84
N THR A 444 24.51 6.17 2.17
CA THR A 444 24.23 5.15 1.14
C THR A 444 25.36 4.12 1.05
N GLU A 445 24.99 2.87 0.80
CA GLU A 445 25.92 1.79 0.47
C GLU A 445 26.10 1.55 -1.03
N ASN A 446 25.37 2.28 -1.90
CA ASN A 446 25.43 2.09 -3.34
C ASN A 446 25.20 3.39 -4.14
N LEU A 447 25.70 3.41 -5.37
CA LEU A 447 25.60 4.58 -6.25
C LEU A 447 24.26 4.67 -7.02
N ASN A 448 23.38 3.68 -6.93
CA ASN A 448 22.05 3.72 -7.58
C ASN A 448 21.09 4.68 -6.85
N ASN A 449 21.33 4.94 -5.57
CA ASN A 449 20.50 5.79 -4.71
C ASN A 449 21.38 6.84 -3.99
N SER A 450 22.22 7.55 -4.75
CA SER A 450 23.28 8.40 -4.19
C SER A 450 22.95 9.89 -4.13
N GLU A 451 21.75 10.28 -4.56
CA GLU A 451 21.32 11.67 -4.66
C GLU A 451 20.26 12.02 -3.61
N CYS A 452 20.40 13.19 -2.99
CA CYS A 452 19.41 13.80 -2.12
C CYS A 452 19.41 15.31 -2.37
N TYR A 453 18.36 15.82 -3.01
CA TYR A 453 18.24 17.22 -3.42
C TYR A 453 19.48 17.71 -4.20
N TRP A 454 20.17 18.73 -3.71
CA TRP A 454 21.34 19.34 -4.36
C TRP A 454 22.67 18.63 -4.06
N LEU A 455 22.63 17.47 -3.39
CA LEU A 455 23.81 16.66 -3.06
C LEU A 455 23.75 15.32 -3.79
N LYS A 456 24.84 14.95 -4.48
CA LYS A 456 24.97 13.64 -5.13
C LYS A 456 26.33 13.02 -4.83
N VAL A 457 26.35 11.84 -4.21
CA VAL A 457 27.58 11.07 -4.06
C VAL A 457 27.92 10.40 -5.38
N THR A 458 29.14 10.62 -5.88
CA THR A 458 29.61 10.08 -7.16
C THR A 458 30.56 8.91 -7.00
N GLU A 459 31.26 8.81 -5.86
CA GLU A 459 32.16 7.70 -5.58
C GLU A 459 32.30 7.44 -4.08
N LEU A 460 32.16 6.17 -3.68
CA LEU A 460 32.34 5.70 -2.31
C LEU A 460 33.80 5.28 -2.05
N ASP A 461 34.24 5.38 -0.79
CA ASP A 461 35.53 4.90 -0.30
C ASP A 461 35.33 4.09 0.99
N THR A 462 34.57 2.99 0.88
CA THR A 462 34.18 2.16 2.05
C THR A 462 35.34 1.35 2.63
N GLY A 463 36.51 1.36 1.98
CA GLY A 463 37.76 0.82 2.52
C GLY A 463 38.35 1.68 3.64
N LYS A 464 38.11 3.00 3.63
CA LYS A 464 38.59 3.90 4.68
C LYS A 464 37.92 3.64 6.04
N VAL A 465 38.62 4.01 7.09
CA VAL A 465 38.04 4.12 8.45
C VAL A 465 36.92 5.17 8.40
N SER A 466 35.78 4.87 9.04
CA SER A 466 34.68 5.84 9.13
C SER A 466 35.07 6.99 10.05
N GLU A 467 34.50 8.16 9.79
CA GLU A 467 34.67 9.32 10.66
C GLU A 467 33.98 9.05 12.00
N THR A 468 34.43 9.69 13.08
CA THR A 468 33.92 9.45 14.44
C THR A 468 32.44 9.76 14.61
N TRP A 469 31.88 10.64 13.78
CA TRP A 469 30.45 10.99 13.75
C TRP A 469 29.60 9.97 12.95
N HIS A 470 30.22 9.20 12.05
CA HIS A 470 29.57 8.21 11.20
C HIS A 470 29.47 6.87 11.95
N LYS A 471 28.67 6.87 13.02
CA LYS A 471 28.38 5.67 13.81
C LYS A 471 27.18 4.91 13.22
N PRO A 472 27.20 3.56 13.20
CA PRO A 472 26.05 2.77 12.78
C PRO A 472 24.87 3.02 13.72
N LEU A 473 23.67 3.04 13.15
CA LEU A 473 22.42 3.26 13.89
C LEU A 473 21.67 1.92 14.01
N ASN A 474 21.89 1.22 15.12
CA ASN A 474 21.33 -0.10 15.41
C ASN A 474 20.53 -0.05 16.73
N PRO A 475 19.20 -0.19 16.71
CA PRO A 475 18.37 -0.18 17.92
C PRO A 475 18.42 -1.49 18.68
N ASN A 476 18.17 -1.44 20.00
CA ASN A 476 17.80 -2.60 20.80
C ASN A 476 16.30 -2.88 20.59
N ILE A 477 15.97 -4.08 20.14
CA ILE A 477 14.60 -4.51 19.86
C ILE A 477 14.29 -5.77 20.67
N THR A 478 13.12 -5.82 21.29
CA THR A 478 12.69 -7.04 22.00
C THR A 478 12.31 -8.10 20.97
N SER A 479 12.99 -9.25 21.01
CA SER A 479 12.69 -10.40 20.17
C SER A 479 11.34 -11.02 20.54
N ILE A 480 10.47 -11.22 19.55
CA ILE A 480 9.18 -11.89 19.75
C ILE A 480 9.39 -13.36 20.12
N LYS A 481 10.49 -13.98 19.68
CA LYS A 481 10.79 -15.39 19.93
C LYS A 481 11.39 -15.63 21.31
N SER A 482 12.39 -14.82 21.69
CA SER A 482 13.16 -15.04 22.92
C SER A 482 12.69 -14.18 24.09
N GLY A 483 11.91 -13.12 23.84
CA GLY A 483 11.52 -12.12 24.84
C GLY A 483 12.66 -11.23 25.32
N LYS A 484 13.88 -11.41 24.81
CA LYS A 484 15.09 -10.66 25.19
C LYS A 484 15.31 -9.49 24.24
N ASP A 485 15.96 -8.44 24.75
CA ASP A 485 16.40 -7.32 23.92
C ASP A 485 17.67 -7.70 23.15
N GLU A 486 17.64 -7.48 21.84
CA GLU A 486 18.72 -7.82 20.92
C GLU A 486 19.07 -6.59 20.06
N ILE A 487 20.37 -6.36 19.83
CA ILE A 487 20.82 -5.30 18.92
C ILE A 487 20.44 -5.70 17.50
N ARG A 488 19.55 -4.94 16.89
CA ARG A 488 19.13 -5.17 15.51
C ARG A 488 20.11 -4.49 14.56
N ASP A 489 20.93 -5.29 13.88
CA ASP A 489 21.83 -4.75 12.84
C ASP A 489 21.04 -4.28 11.60
N LEU A 490 21.06 -2.96 11.39
CA LEU A 490 20.46 -2.26 10.25
C LEU A 490 21.51 -1.85 9.21
N ASN A 491 22.80 -2.00 9.50
CA ASN A 491 23.91 -1.49 8.71
C ASN A 491 24.81 -2.65 8.24
N LYS A 492 24.19 -3.63 7.58
CA LYS A 492 24.79 -4.90 7.13
C LYS A 492 25.98 -4.72 6.18
N LYS A 493 26.01 -3.61 5.43
CA LYS A 493 27.07 -3.25 4.47
C LYS A 493 27.74 -1.94 4.90
N LYS A 494 29.03 -1.80 4.62
CA LYS A 494 29.71 -0.52 4.81
C LYS A 494 29.10 0.53 3.86
N SER A 495 28.75 1.68 4.42
CA SER A 495 28.18 2.83 3.72
C SER A 495 29.16 4.00 3.70
N GLY A 496 28.89 4.98 2.84
CA GLY A 496 29.40 6.33 2.93
C GLY A 496 28.33 7.29 3.40
N ALA A 497 28.71 8.34 4.14
CA ALA A 497 27.79 9.31 4.68
C ALA A 497 28.28 10.75 4.48
N VAL A 498 27.34 11.67 4.31
CA VAL A 498 27.55 13.10 4.14
C VAL A 498 26.56 13.89 4.99
N ILE A 499 27.05 14.90 5.69
CA ILE A 499 26.25 15.99 6.27
C ILE A 499 26.65 17.26 5.52
N ALA A 500 25.70 17.91 4.86
CA ALA A 500 25.94 19.12 4.09
C ALA A 500 25.02 20.26 4.56
N GLU A 501 25.56 21.48 4.68
CA GLU A 501 24.79 22.68 5.06
C GLU A 501 25.25 23.88 4.24
N ILE A 502 24.32 24.68 3.73
CA ILE A 502 24.59 25.95 3.05
C ILE A 502 24.19 27.14 3.92
N LYS A 503 25.10 28.12 4.07
CA LYS A 503 24.87 29.42 4.73
C LYS A 503 25.40 30.52 3.84
N GLY A 504 24.51 31.35 3.30
CA GLY A 504 24.90 32.31 2.26
C GLY A 504 25.41 31.57 1.03
N ASN A 505 26.64 31.87 0.60
CA ASN A 505 27.36 31.16 -0.46
C ASN A 505 28.40 30.14 0.06
N HIS A 506 28.42 29.87 1.36
CA HIS A 506 29.32 28.89 1.98
C HIS A 506 28.62 27.54 2.12
N ILE A 507 29.25 26.46 1.64
CA ILE A 507 28.78 25.08 1.79
C ILE A 507 29.73 24.33 2.70
N TYR A 508 29.22 23.78 3.79
CA TYR A 508 29.96 23.00 4.76
C TYR A 508 29.62 21.52 4.60
N ILE A 509 30.62 20.69 4.38
CA ILE A 509 30.49 19.27 4.12
C ILE A 509 31.30 18.49 5.15
N LYS A 510 30.64 17.58 5.86
CA LYS A 510 31.28 16.48 6.58
C LYS A 510 31.02 15.20 5.80
N ALA A 511 32.07 14.53 5.35
CA ALA A 511 31.98 13.33 4.54
C ALA A 511 32.80 12.20 5.17
N SER A 512 32.24 11.00 5.17
CA SER A 512 32.87 9.79 5.69
C SER A 512 32.74 8.67 4.67
N ARG A 513 33.88 8.04 4.32
CA ARG A 513 33.93 6.96 3.30
C ARG A 513 33.35 7.40 1.95
N ILE A 514 33.57 8.66 1.59
CA ILE A 514 33.23 9.23 0.29
C ILE A 514 34.54 9.67 -0.36
N ARG A 515 34.74 9.31 -1.63
CA ARG A 515 35.88 9.77 -2.42
C ARG A 515 35.55 11.03 -3.20
N SER A 516 34.36 11.07 -3.79
CA SER A 516 33.89 12.23 -4.54
C SER A 516 32.38 12.41 -4.46
N LEU A 517 31.95 13.65 -4.60
CA LEU A 517 30.55 14.05 -4.68
C LEU A 517 30.37 15.27 -5.60
N GLU A 518 29.13 15.55 -5.96
CA GLU A 518 28.69 16.69 -6.75
C GLU A 518 27.70 17.55 -5.95
N ILE A 519 27.84 18.87 -6.08
CA ILE A 519 26.82 19.84 -5.70
C ILE A 519 26.05 20.21 -6.96
N LEU A 520 24.76 19.85 -7.00
CA LEU A 520 23.84 20.24 -8.06
C LEU A 520 23.35 21.65 -7.74
N VAL A 521 23.84 22.66 -8.46
CA VAL A 521 23.60 24.07 -8.14
C VAL A 521 22.20 24.48 -8.62
N PRO A 522 21.25 24.77 -7.72
CA PRO A 522 19.93 25.25 -8.09
C PRO A 522 20.01 26.66 -8.70
N GLU A 523 19.14 26.97 -9.65
CA GLU A 523 19.10 28.27 -10.31
C GLU A 523 19.05 29.46 -9.33
N PRO A 524 18.24 29.43 -8.24
CA PRO A 524 18.20 30.53 -7.28
C PRO A 524 19.54 30.84 -6.60
N TRP A 525 20.44 29.85 -6.48
CA TRP A 525 21.80 30.09 -5.97
C TRP A 525 22.64 30.83 -7.00
N SER A 526 22.51 30.47 -8.28
CA SER A 526 23.25 31.10 -9.38
C SER A 526 22.84 32.55 -9.65
N GLU A 527 21.58 32.93 -9.38
CA GLU A 527 21.15 34.33 -9.47
C GLU A 527 21.76 35.18 -8.36
N LYS A 528 21.92 34.60 -7.17
CA LYS A 528 22.36 35.32 -5.97
C LYS A 528 23.88 35.36 -5.82
N TYR A 529 24.58 34.34 -6.29
CA TYR A 529 26.01 34.15 -6.06
C TYR A 529 26.76 33.91 -7.36
N ARG A 530 27.95 34.51 -7.51
CA ARG A 530 28.88 34.18 -8.61
C ARG A 530 29.80 33.01 -8.27
N HIS A 531 29.97 32.73 -6.98
CA HIS A 531 30.89 31.72 -6.47
C HIS A 531 30.34 31.10 -5.20
N LEU A 532 30.63 29.82 -4.99
CA LEU A 532 30.45 29.12 -3.73
C LEU A 532 31.80 28.96 -3.02
N VAL A 533 31.78 28.89 -1.70
CA VAL A 533 32.97 28.55 -0.89
C VAL A 533 32.69 27.23 -0.18
N ILE A 534 33.44 26.19 -0.53
CA ILE A 534 33.15 24.82 -0.10
C ILE A 534 34.19 24.37 0.92
N TYR A 535 33.73 23.96 2.11
CA TYR A 535 34.54 23.42 3.20
C TYR A 535 34.27 21.92 3.32
N VAL A 536 35.31 21.09 3.33
CA VAL A 536 35.17 19.64 3.44
C VAL A 536 35.98 19.13 4.63
N ASN A 537 35.34 18.42 5.56
CA ASN A 537 36.00 17.82 6.73
C ASN A 537 36.90 18.81 7.50
N ASN A 538 36.37 20.01 7.75
CA ASN A 538 37.05 21.12 8.43
C ASN A 538 38.32 21.64 7.73
N LYS A 539 38.59 21.24 6.48
CA LYS A 539 39.66 21.83 5.66
C LYS A 539 39.28 23.27 5.25
N PRO A 540 40.26 24.14 4.95
CA PRO A 540 40.01 25.50 4.46
C PRO A 540 39.07 25.53 3.25
N GLY A 541 38.24 26.57 3.17
CA GLY A 541 37.23 26.70 2.13
C GLY A 541 37.85 26.94 0.74
N HIS A 542 37.36 26.21 -0.25
CA HIS A 542 37.75 26.38 -1.65
C HIS A 542 36.68 27.19 -2.40
N LYS A 543 37.10 28.33 -2.99
CA LYS A 543 36.22 29.16 -3.81
C LYS A 543 36.06 28.54 -5.20
N VAL A 544 34.82 28.30 -5.62
CA VAL A 544 34.47 27.72 -6.92
C VAL A 544 33.46 28.61 -7.63
N SER A 545 33.71 28.94 -8.89
CA SER A 545 32.76 29.70 -9.71
C SER A 545 31.54 28.86 -10.07
N ILE A 546 30.37 29.48 -10.06
CA ILE A 546 29.16 28.87 -10.62
C ILE A 546 29.15 29.17 -12.12
N ASN A 547 29.00 28.13 -12.94
CA ASN A 547 28.98 28.20 -14.40
C ASN A 547 27.65 27.66 -14.95
N PRO A 548 26.57 28.46 -14.91
CA PRO A 548 25.24 28.01 -15.34
C PRO A 548 25.23 27.63 -16.83
N THR A 549 24.70 26.45 -17.16
CA THR A 549 24.55 25.98 -18.54
C THR A 549 23.11 25.61 -18.88
N LYS A 550 22.69 25.92 -20.11
CA LYS A 550 21.37 25.55 -20.64
C LYS A 550 21.21 24.02 -20.78
N SER A 551 22.32 23.32 -21.04
CA SER A 551 22.33 21.86 -21.18
C SER A 551 22.02 21.16 -19.85
N ILE A 552 22.65 21.60 -18.75
CA ILE A 552 22.37 21.06 -17.42
C ILE A 552 20.91 21.37 -17.02
N LEU A 553 20.48 22.63 -17.17
CA LEU A 553 19.11 23.04 -16.87
C LEU A 553 18.05 22.21 -17.61
N LEU A 554 18.17 22.12 -18.93
CA LEU A 554 17.16 21.41 -19.73
C LEU A 554 17.24 19.90 -19.52
N GLY A 555 18.45 19.33 -19.48
CA GLY A 555 18.64 17.89 -19.31
C GLY A 555 18.09 17.39 -17.98
N ASP A 556 18.39 18.12 -16.91
CA ASP A 556 17.89 17.82 -15.58
C ASP A 556 16.36 17.93 -15.47
N PHE A 557 15.82 19.03 -15.99
CA PHE A 557 14.38 19.24 -16.05
C PHE A 557 13.68 18.11 -16.79
N LEU A 558 14.12 17.75 -18.00
CA LEU A 558 13.49 16.69 -18.79
C LEU A 558 13.67 15.31 -18.15
N GLN A 559 14.68 15.11 -17.30
CA GLN A 559 14.84 13.88 -16.53
C GLN A 559 13.79 13.74 -15.42
N ARG A 560 13.53 14.81 -14.64
CA ARG A 560 12.69 14.76 -13.43
C ARG A 560 11.27 15.34 -13.58
N LEU A 561 11.06 16.16 -14.61
CA LEU A 561 9.92 17.06 -14.80
C LEU A 561 9.58 17.84 -13.52
N ASP A 562 10.63 18.32 -12.84
CA ASP A 562 10.53 19.13 -11.64
C ASP A 562 10.64 20.61 -11.99
N ARG A 563 9.53 21.35 -11.89
CA ARG A 563 9.48 22.80 -12.19
C ARG A 563 9.90 23.66 -11.00
N GLU A 564 10.12 23.06 -9.82
CA GLU A 564 10.41 23.75 -8.56
C GLU A 564 11.86 23.52 -8.10
N PHE A 565 12.48 22.42 -8.53
CA PHE A 565 13.90 22.12 -8.32
C PHE A 565 14.61 22.03 -9.68
N LEU A 566 15.20 23.14 -10.11
CA LEU A 566 15.89 23.29 -11.40
C LEU A 566 17.36 23.61 -11.15
N ILE A 567 18.26 22.74 -11.62
CA ILE A 567 19.71 22.91 -11.47
C ILE A 567 20.30 23.54 -12.72
N VAL A 568 21.37 24.31 -12.59
CA VAL A 568 22.02 24.99 -13.73
C VAL A 568 23.50 24.67 -13.86
N ASP A 569 24.11 24.11 -12.81
CA ASP A 569 25.52 23.75 -12.78
C ASP A 569 25.74 22.52 -11.88
N GLN A 570 26.87 21.84 -12.06
CA GLN A 570 27.27 20.67 -11.30
C GLN A 570 28.73 20.82 -10.89
N ILE A 571 28.97 21.02 -9.60
CA ILE A 571 30.32 21.23 -9.06
C ILE A 571 30.82 19.93 -8.44
N LYS A 572 31.85 19.35 -9.06
CA LYS A 572 32.51 18.14 -8.55
C LYS A 572 33.50 18.47 -7.43
N ILE A 573 33.49 17.65 -6.39
CA ILE A 573 34.35 17.77 -5.21
C ILE A 573 35.01 16.41 -4.95
N SER A 574 36.33 16.41 -4.84
CA SER A 574 37.14 15.26 -4.39
C SER A 574 37.53 15.44 -2.92
N ILE A 575 37.51 14.36 -2.13
CA ILE A 575 37.58 14.40 -0.65
C ILE A 575 38.86 13.80 -0.07
#